data_AF-A0A847A7K0-F1
#
_entry.id   AF-A0A847A7K0-F1
#
_cell.length_a   1.000
_cell.length_b   1.000
_cell.length_c   1.000
_cell.angle_alpha   90.00
_cell.angle_beta   90.00
_cell.angle_gamma   90.00
#
_symmetry.space_group_name_H-M   'P 1'
#
loop_
_entity.id
_entity.type
_entity.pdbx_description
1 polymer ?
#
loop_
_entity_poly.entity_id
_entity_poly.type
_entity_poly.pdbx_seq_one_letter_code
_entity_poly.pdbx_strand_id
1 'polypeptide(L)'
;VWKRDEAGETTPFASDDEVDGLLVFVREAENFGVFRFTASHLATLGVTRSSANPGKRGFRVYPRWSVGLNAQATRTQNAQSEAFIMLR
;
A
#
# COMPACT_ATOMS: atom_id res chain seq x y z
N VAL A 1 1.51 8.17 -0.24
CA VAL A 1 1.51 7.67 1.17
C VAL A 1 2.35 8.50 2.13
N TRP A 2 2.75 9.70 1.73
CA TRP A 2 3.46 10.63 2.58
C TRP A 2 2.81 12.01 2.43
N LYS A 3 3.07 12.86 3.40
CA LYS A 3 2.74 14.28 3.44
C LYS A 3 3.98 15.10 3.80
N ARG A 4 3.92 16.41 3.62
CA ARG A 4 4.90 17.31 4.25
C ARG A 4 4.42 17.63 5.66
N ASP A 5 5.32 17.58 6.63
CA ASP A 5 5.04 18.11 7.96
C ASP A 5 5.17 19.64 7.98
N GLU A 6 4.99 20.24 9.17
CA GLU A 6 5.08 21.69 9.38
C GLU A 6 6.48 22.25 9.08
N ALA A 7 7.53 21.42 9.20
CA ALA A 7 8.89 21.79 8.84
C ALA A 7 9.17 21.61 7.34
N GLY A 8 8.20 21.12 6.57
CA GLY A 8 8.33 20.86 5.15
C GLY A 8 9.04 19.54 4.82
N GLU A 9 9.24 18.65 5.79
CA GLU A 9 9.91 17.36 5.59
C GLU A 9 8.96 16.27 5.08
N THR A 10 9.46 15.36 4.26
CA THR A 10 8.66 14.24 3.74
C THR A 10 8.47 13.17 4.81
N THR A 11 7.25 13.06 5.33
CA THR A 11 6.89 12.09 6.37
C THR A 11 5.75 11.17 5.94
N PRO A 12 5.74 9.87 6.30
CA PRO A 12 4.58 9.00 6.08
C PRO A 12 3.32 9.55 6.75
N PHE A 13 2.15 9.19 6.22
CA PHE A 13 0.90 9.38 6.99
C PHE A 13 0.98 8.61 8.30
N ALA A 14 0.46 9.20 9.37
CA ALA A 14 0.32 8.54 10.66
C ALA A 14 -0.93 7.64 10.66
N SER A 15 -0.93 6.60 11.48
CA SER A 15 -2.07 5.66 11.59
C SER A 15 -3.32 6.30 12.22
N ASP A 16 -3.16 7.44 12.89
CA ASP A 16 -4.18 8.26 13.52
C ASP A 16 -4.52 9.52 12.70
N ASP A 17 -3.94 9.69 11.51
CA ASP A 17 -4.41 10.72 10.57
C ASP A 17 -5.85 10.41 10.11
N GLU A 18 -6.62 11.45 9.78
CA GLU A 18 -7.99 11.35 9.23
C GLU A 18 -7.99 10.84 7.77
N VAL A 19 -7.43 9.66 7.54
CA VAL A 19 -7.34 9.00 6.23
C VAL A 19 -7.93 7.60 6.34
N ASP A 20 -9.05 7.37 5.67
CA ASP A 20 -9.77 6.07 5.72
C ASP A 20 -9.02 4.94 4.99
N GLY A 21 -8.11 5.29 4.07
CA GLY A 21 -7.37 4.31 3.29
C GLY A 21 -6.68 4.87 2.05
N LEU A 22 -6.35 3.96 1.13
CA LEU A 22 -5.67 4.27 -0.12
C LEU A 22 -6.23 3.41 -1.26
N LEU A 23 -6.59 4.06 -2.36
CA LEU A 23 -6.86 3.41 -3.64
C LEU A 23 -5.62 3.47 -4.53
N VAL A 24 -5.14 2.32 -5.00
CA VAL A 24 -4.06 2.24 -6.00
C VAL A 24 -4.58 1.52 -7.24
N PHE A 25 -4.85 2.29 -8.29
CA PHE A 25 -5.22 1.74 -9.59
C PHE A 25 -3.97 1.26 -10.33
N VAL A 26 -4.07 0.09 -10.94
CA VAL A 26 -2.97 -0.58 -11.64
C VAL A 26 -3.46 -1.08 -12.99
N ARG A 27 -2.67 -0.86 -14.04
CA ARG A 27 -2.96 -1.33 -15.39
C ARG A 27 -1.69 -1.88 -16.04
N GLU A 28 -1.83 -3.01 -16.71
CA GLU A 28 -0.77 -3.65 -17.47
C GLU A 28 -1.37 -4.43 -18.65
N ALA A 29 -1.13 -3.97 -19.88
CA ALA A 29 -1.82 -4.45 -21.08
C ALA A 29 -3.35 -4.46 -20.86
N GLU A 30 -3.99 -5.62 -21.04
CA GLU A 30 -5.43 -5.82 -20.84
C GLU A 30 -5.85 -5.98 -19.36
N ASN A 31 -4.90 -6.07 -18.44
CA ASN A 31 -5.22 -6.19 -17.03
C ASN A 31 -5.47 -4.82 -16.41
N PHE A 32 -6.61 -4.65 -15.75
CA PHE A 32 -6.93 -3.49 -14.94
C PHE A 32 -7.41 -3.90 -13.55
N GLY A 33 -7.14 -3.08 -12.55
CA GLY A 33 -7.45 -3.43 -11.17
C GLY A 33 -7.20 -2.30 -10.20
N VAL A 34 -7.63 -2.52 -8.96
CA VAL A 34 -7.46 -1.57 -7.87
C VAL A 34 -7.10 -2.30 -6.59
N PHE A 35 -6.14 -1.75 -5.85
CA PHE A 35 -5.99 -2.05 -4.44
C PHE A 35 -6.83 -1.08 -3.62
N ARG A 36 -7.68 -1.61 -2.75
CA ARG A 36 -8.49 -0.86 -1.77
C ARG A 36 -7.93 -1.12 -0.39
N PHE A 37 -6.84 -0.44 -0.04
CA PHE A 37 -6.27 -0.55 1.31
C PHE A 37 -7.11 0.26 2.29
N THR A 38 -7.57 -0.37 3.36
CA THR A 38 -8.09 0.35 4.54
C THR A 38 -6.94 0.92 5.35
N ALA A 39 -7.21 1.85 6.26
CA ALA A 39 -6.23 2.31 7.26
C ALA A 39 -5.59 1.13 8.03
N SER A 40 -6.38 0.12 8.41
CA SER A 40 -5.88 -1.08 9.10
C SER A 40 -4.94 -1.92 8.23
N HIS A 41 -5.25 -2.11 6.94
CA HIS A 41 -4.32 -2.78 6.01
C HIS A 41 -2.99 -2.03 5.91
N LEU A 42 -3.03 -0.70 5.78
CA LEU A 42 -1.82 0.12 5.68
C LEU A 42 -0.97 0.05 6.95
N ALA A 43 -1.60 0.03 8.13
CA ALA A 43 -0.92 -0.14 9.41
C ALA A 43 -0.26 -1.53 9.54
N THR A 44 -0.99 -2.60 9.21
CA THR A 44 -0.47 -3.98 9.21
C THR A 44 0.68 -4.18 8.24
N LEU A 45 0.64 -3.52 7.07
CA LEU A 45 1.73 -3.52 6.09
C LEU A 45 2.91 -2.62 6.48
N GLY A 46 2.82 -1.90 7.61
CA GLY A 46 3.81 -0.93 8.09
C GLY A 46 4.01 0.25 7.13
N VAL A 47 2.97 0.63 6.38
CA VAL A 47 3.01 1.75 5.44
C VAL A 47 2.76 3.07 6.16
N THR A 48 1.78 3.11 7.06
CA THR A 48 1.56 4.26 7.94
C THR A 48 2.47 4.21 9.16
N ARG A 49 2.83 5.38 9.68
CA ARG A 49 3.61 5.53 10.90
C ARG A 49 2.73 5.23 12.11
N SER A 50 3.22 4.42 13.03
CA SER A 50 2.60 4.10 14.32
C SER A 50 3.68 3.95 15.39
N SER A 51 3.31 3.66 16.63
CA SER A 51 4.29 3.33 17.68
C SER A 51 5.12 2.08 17.36
N ALA A 52 4.59 1.17 16.55
CA ALA A 52 5.26 -0.08 16.17
C ALA A 52 6.06 0.01 14.85
N ASN A 53 5.77 0.98 13.98
CA ASN A 53 6.42 1.10 12.67
C ASN A 53 6.69 2.57 12.33
N PRO A 54 7.89 2.94 11.84
CA PRO A 54 8.18 4.30 11.39
C PRO A 54 7.37 4.72 10.15
N GLY A 55 6.68 3.77 9.51
CA GLY A 55 5.96 3.97 8.26
C GLY A 55 6.89 3.94 7.04
N LYS A 56 6.30 4.10 5.86
CA LYS A 56 6.99 4.07 4.57
C LYS A 56 6.61 5.28 3.74
N ARG A 57 7.61 5.87 3.08
CA ARG A 57 7.42 6.95 2.10
C ARG A 57 7.07 6.42 0.70
N GLY A 58 7.08 5.10 0.51
CA GLY A 58 6.68 4.43 -0.71
C GLY A 58 6.71 2.92 -0.52
N PHE A 59 5.92 2.20 -1.30
CA PHE A 59 5.88 0.74 -1.29
C PHE A 59 5.48 0.22 -2.68
N ARG A 60 5.81 -1.04 -2.96
CA ARG A 60 5.38 -1.72 -4.18
C ARG A 60 4.08 -2.46 -3.93
N VAL A 61 3.22 -2.47 -4.93
CA VAL A 61 2.03 -3.33 -4.98
C VAL A 61 2.24 -4.43 -6.00
N TYR A 62 1.72 -5.62 -5.72
CA TYR A 62 1.82 -6.77 -6.63
C TYR A 62 0.40 -7.27 -6.95
N PRO A 63 -0.19 -6.87 -8.08
CA PRO A 63 -1.49 -7.36 -8.52
C PRO A 63 -1.52 -8.89 -8.59
N ARG A 64 -2.70 -9.50 -8.56
CA ARG A 64 -2.83 -10.97 -8.62
C ARG A 64 -2.20 -11.61 -9.87
N TRP A 65 -2.04 -10.84 -10.95
CA TRP A 65 -1.41 -11.29 -12.20
C TRP A 65 0.11 -11.16 -12.21
N SER A 66 0.72 -10.57 -11.18
CA SER A 66 2.19 -10.55 -11.06
C SER A 66 2.71 -11.97 -10.76
N VAL A 67 3.42 -12.55 -11.72
CA VAL A 67 4.03 -13.89 -11.65
C VAL A 67 5.56 -13.80 -11.66
N GLY A 68 6.25 -14.89 -11.31
CA GLY A 68 7.73 -14.92 -11.30
C GLY A 68 8.37 -14.06 -10.20
N LEU A 69 7.63 -13.78 -9.13
CA LEU A 69 8.09 -12.95 -8.01
C LEU A 69 9.12 -13.69 -7.14
N ASN A 70 10.09 -12.94 -6.60
CA ASN A 70 11.00 -13.47 -5.57
C ASN A 70 10.29 -13.65 -4.22
N ALA A 71 10.93 -14.35 -3.27
CA ALA A 71 10.31 -14.69 -1.98
C ALA A 71 9.82 -13.48 -1.15
N GLN A 72 10.44 -12.32 -1.27
CA GLN A 72 9.99 -11.11 -0.56
C GLN A 72 8.77 -10.49 -1.25
N ALA A 73 8.79 -10.41 -2.58
CA ALA A 73 7.68 -9.92 -3.39
C ALA A 73 6.45 -10.83 -3.25
N THR A 74 6.61 -12.15 -3.27
CA THR A 74 5.51 -13.11 -3.05
C THR A 74 4.86 -12.94 -1.69
N ARG A 75 5.65 -12.79 -0.61
CA ARG A 75 5.10 -12.49 0.73
C ARG A 75 4.33 -11.18 0.74
N THR A 76 4.83 -10.18 0.03
CA THR A 76 4.16 -8.87 -0.07
C THR A 76 2.85 -8.98 -0.86
N GLN A 77 2.83 -9.70 -1.97
CA GLN A 77 1.63 -9.98 -2.76
C GLN A 77 0.57 -10.68 -1.92
N ASN A 78 0.94 -11.70 -1.15
CA ASN A 78 0.02 -12.42 -0.26
C ASN A 78 -0.59 -11.48 0.79
N ALA A 79 0.24 -10.65 1.43
CA ALA A 79 -0.22 -9.68 2.43
C ALA A 79 -1.11 -8.56 1.84
N GLN A 80 -1.05 -8.32 0.52
CA GLN A 80 -1.87 -7.33 -0.17
C GLN A 80 -3.11 -7.93 -0.85
N SER A 81 -3.22 -9.26 -0.91
CA SER A 81 -4.18 -9.98 -1.75
C SER A 81 -5.64 -9.64 -1.44
N GLU A 82 -5.99 -9.54 -0.15
CA GLU A 82 -7.34 -9.17 0.30
C GLU A 82 -7.75 -7.75 -0.09
N ALA A 83 -6.77 -6.86 -0.34
CA ALA A 83 -7.04 -5.51 -0.79
C ALA A 83 -7.22 -5.42 -2.32
N PHE A 84 -6.90 -6.45 -3.09
CA PHE A 84 -6.87 -6.37 -4.55
C PHE A 84 -8.16 -6.83 -5.23
N ILE A 85 -8.65 -6.04 -6.18
CA ILE A 85 -9.81 -6.37 -7.03
C ILE A 85 -9.43 -6.16 -8.49
N MET A 86 -9.67 -7.17 -9.34
CA MET A 86 -9.58 -7.01 -10.79
C MET A 86 -10.79 -6.21 -11.28
N LEU A 87 -10.51 -5.17 -12.05
CA LEU A 87 -11.51 -4.36 -12.75
C LEU A 87 -11.44 -4.75 -14.23
N ARG A 88 -12.60 -4.82 -14.88
CA ARG A 88 -12.68 -5.22 -16.30
C ARG A 88 -11.90 -4.29 -17.21
#